data_AF-A0A7S3ZUD8-F1
#
_entry.id   AF-A0A7S3ZUD8-F1
#
_cell.length_a   1.000
_cell.length_b   1.000
_cell.length_c   1.000
_cell.angle_alpha   90.00
_cell.angle_beta   90.00
_cell.angle_gamma   90.00
#
_symmetry.space_group_name_H-M   'P 1'
#
loop_
_entity.id
_entity.type
_entity.pdbx_description
1 polymer ?
#
loop_
_entity_poly.entity_id
_entity_poly.type
_entity_poly.pdbx_seq_one_letter_code
_entity_poly.pdbx_strand_id
1 'polypeptide(L)'
;MKRARPNLFSLNPNSSDDDSGENLMEDLESDYVAIPELDHYDENILDHREYGTIDPKARRAAETEIDARLNNNQTRVADQLDDFGHEDDHGRTTRRRNISSNEFTEATTGPMGSINLETMDMPLREWIAQDRTRREIKHRS
;
A
#
# COMPACT_ATOMS: atom_id res chain seq x y z
N MET A 1 -20.51 46.18 -28.29
CA MET A 1 -20.50 45.81 -26.85
C MET A 1 -20.06 44.36 -26.71
N LYS A 2 -18.80 44.10 -26.33
CA LYS A 2 -18.29 42.75 -26.06
C LYS A 2 -18.37 42.52 -24.54
N ARG A 3 -19.19 41.56 -24.10
CA ARG A 3 -19.26 41.14 -22.70
C ARG A 3 -18.02 40.29 -22.39
N ALA A 4 -17.13 40.81 -21.55
CA ALA A 4 -16.04 40.02 -20.99
C ALA A 4 -16.62 38.94 -20.06
N ARG A 5 -16.28 37.67 -20.31
CA ARG A 5 -16.58 36.58 -19.39
C ARG A 5 -15.59 36.66 -18.22
N PRO A 6 -16.02 36.59 -16.95
CA PRO A 6 -15.08 36.56 -15.84
C PRO A 6 -14.29 35.26 -15.93
N ASN A 7 -12.97 35.39 -15.88
CA ASN A 7 -12.03 34.28 -15.89
C ASN A 7 -12.25 33.48 -14.59
N LEU A 8 -12.81 32.27 -14.70
CA LEU A 8 -13.08 31.35 -13.60
C LEU A 8 -11.81 30.61 -13.11
N PHE A 9 -10.62 31.14 -13.40
CA PHE A 9 -9.37 30.73 -12.75
C PHE A 9 -9.15 31.56 -11.49
N SER A 10 -10.09 31.45 -10.56
CA SER A 10 -9.80 31.68 -9.15
C SER A 10 -8.91 30.52 -8.72
N LEU A 11 -7.59 30.67 -8.86
CA LEU A 11 -6.65 29.90 -8.06
C LEU A 11 -7.15 29.99 -6.63
N ASN A 12 -7.57 28.85 -6.08
CA ASN A 12 -7.98 28.74 -4.70
C ASN A 12 -6.80 29.24 -3.84
N PRO A 13 -6.87 30.42 -3.20
CA PRO A 13 -5.75 30.98 -2.44
C PRO A 13 -5.56 30.25 -1.09
N ASN A 14 -6.25 29.13 -0.91
CA ASN A 14 -6.29 28.33 0.29
C ASN A 14 -5.72 26.92 0.06
N SER A 15 -4.76 26.77 -0.86
CA SER A 15 -3.65 25.86 -0.59
C SER A 15 -2.78 26.61 0.41
N SER A 16 -3.19 26.60 1.67
CA SER A 16 -2.23 26.77 2.76
C SER A 16 -1.27 25.63 2.57
N ASP A 17 -0.20 25.88 1.82
CA ASP A 17 1.02 25.08 1.92
C ASP A 17 1.27 24.95 3.41
N ASP A 18 1.25 23.70 3.84
CA ASP A 18 1.64 23.32 5.16
C ASP A 18 3.12 23.70 5.29
N ASP A 19 3.40 24.89 5.84
CA ASP A 19 4.74 25.41 6.21
C ASP A 19 5.46 24.48 7.23
N SER A 20 4.93 23.28 7.46
CA SER A 20 5.53 22.18 8.24
C SER A 20 6.45 21.27 7.41
N GLY A 21 6.69 21.56 6.13
CA GLY A 21 7.65 20.81 5.31
C GLY A 21 9.10 21.29 5.49
N GLU A 22 10.07 20.39 5.27
CA GLU A 22 11.49 20.75 5.20
C GLU A 22 11.82 21.40 3.85
N ASN A 23 12.61 22.47 3.88
CA ASN A 23 13.08 23.11 2.67
C ASN A 23 14.34 22.40 2.13
N LEU A 24 14.19 21.59 1.08
CA LEU A 24 15.32 20.86 0.46
C LEU A 24 16.43 21.77 -0.11
N MET A 25 16.16 23.06 -0.30
CA MET A 25 17.16 24.03 -0.76
C MET A 25 17.96 24.65 0.40
N GLU A 26 17.52 24.44 1.64
CA GLU A 26 18.26 24.80 2.84
C GLU A 26 19.39 23.78 3.06
N ASP A 27 20.60 24.26 3.37
CA ASP A 27 21.79 23.45 3.69
C ASP A 27 22.22 22.37 2.69
N LEU A 28 21.79 22.50 1.42
CA LEU A 28 22.11 21.59 0.32
C LEU A 28 23.60 21.21 0.21
N GLU A 29 24.52 22.14 0.48
CA GLU A 29 25.97 21.90 0.41
C GLU A 29 26.44 20.78 1.37
N SER A 30 25.78 20.64 2.53
CA SER A 30 26.13 19.63 3.54
C SER A 30 25.84 18.21 3.06
N ASP A 31 24.83 18.02 2.22
CA ASP A 31 24.41 16.71 1.72
C ASP A 31 25.38 16.13 0.69
N TYR A 32 26.17 16.97 0.04
CA TYR A 32 27.12 16.56 -1.02
C TYR A 32 28.57 16.53 -0.55
N VAL A 33 28.81 16.59 0.76
CA VAL A 33 30.17 16.47 1.32
C VAL A 33 30.67 15.04 1.12
N ALA A 34 31.89 14.90 0.58
CA ALA A 34 32.56 13.61 0.44
C ALA A 34 32.94 13.02 1.81
N ILE A 35 32.67 11.74 2.00
CA ILE A 35 32.99 10.99 3.22
C ILE A 35 33.80 9.75 2.78
N PRO A 36 35.15 9.83 2.77
CA PRO A 36 36.01 8.80 2.17
C PRO A 36 35.74 7.37 2.67
N GLU A 37 35.34 7.21 3.93
CA GLU A 37 35.03 5.91 4.53
C GLU A 37 33.71 5.30 4.04
N LEU A 38 32.78 6.12 3.53
CA LEU A 38 31.47 5.69 2.98
C LEU A 38 31.42 5.74 1.46
N ASP A 39 32.34 6.49 0.85
CA ASP A 39 32.43 6.66 -0.61
C ASP A 39 33.08 5.44 -1.32
N HIS A 40 33.54 4.46 -0.54
CA HIS A 40 34.14 3.22 -1.03
C HIS A 40 33.42 1.99 -0.48
N TYR A 41 33.28 0.97 -1.31
CA TYR A 41 32.78 -0.33 -0.85
C TYR A 41 33.79 -0.99 0.09
N ASP A 42 33.29 -1.74 1.07
CA ASP A 42 34.13 -2.53 1.96
C ASP A 42 34.70 -3.75 1.21
N GLU A 43 36.01 -3.74 0.99
CA GLU A 43 36.76 -4.80 0.31
C GLU A 43 36.66 -6.17 1.02
N ASN A 44 36.37 -6.21 2.32
CA ASN A 44 36.23 -7.48 3.05
C ASN A 44 34.92 -8.22 2.71
N ILE A 45 33.91 -7.48 2.26
CA ILE A 45 32.60 -8.01 1.84
C ILE A 45 32.60 -8.27 0.34
N LEU A 46 33.43 -7.53 -0.41
CA LEU A 46 33.56 -7.72 -1.84
C LEU A 46 34.26 -9.05 -2.13
N ASP A 47 33.73 -9.76 -3.11
CA ASP A 47 34.33 -10.99 -3.57
C ASP A 47 35.31 -10.70 -4.72
N HIS A 48 36.49 -11.31 -4.67
CA HIS A 48 37.60 -11.08 -5.60
C HIS A 48 37.73 -12.16 -6.69
N ARG A 49 36.68 -12.94 -6.94
CA ARG A 49 36.67 -13.91 -8.04
C ARG A 49 36.67 -13.21 -9.40
N GLU A 50 37.32 -13.85 -10.38
CA GLU A 50 37.25 -13.42 -11.78
C GLU A 50 35.93 -13.90 -12.41
N TYR A 51 35.17 -12.97 -12.96
CA TYR A 51 33.89 -13.25 -13.61
C TYR A 51 34.04 -13.14 -15.13
N GLY A 52 33.61 -14.19 -15.84
CA GLY A 52 33.52 -14.20 -17.31
C GLY A 52 32.16 -13.75 -17.83
N THR A 53 32.06 -13.58 -19.15
CA THR A 53 30.77 -13.35 -19.81
C THR A 53 29.85 -14.55 -19.63
N ILE A 54 28.59 -14.31 -19.27
CA ILE A 54 27.58 -15.37 -19.15
C ILE A 54 27.32 -16.04 -20.51
N ASP A 55 27.27 -17.37 -20.53
CA ASP A 55 26.88 -18.15 -21.71
C ASP A 55 25.45 -17.77 -22.16
N PRO A 56 25.20 -17.47 -23.45
CA PRO A 56 23.87 -17.10 -23.93
C PRO A 56 22.76 -18.11 -23.60
N LYS A 57 23.08 -19.41 -23.53
CA LYS A 57 22.09 -20.42 -23.14
C LYS A 57 21.78 -20.35 -21.65
N ALA A 58 22.79 -20.19 -20.80
CA ALA A 58 22.61 -19.98 -19.37
C ALA A 58 21.80 -18.71 -19.08
N ARG A 59 22.07 -17.61 -19.81
CA ARG A 59 21.31 -16.37 -19.70
C ARG A 59 19.83 -16.59 -20.00
N ARG A 60 19.52 -17.23 -21.13
CA ARG A 60 18.14 -17.52 -21.52
C ARG A 60 17.42 -18.39 -20.50
N ALA A 61 18.10 -19.39 -19.94
CA ALA A 61 17.51 -20.24 -18.90
C ALA A 61 17.18 -19.45 -17.62
N ALA A 62 18.06 -18.54 -17.20
CA ALA A 62 17.80 -17.65 -16.06
C ALA A 62 16.63 -16.70 -16.32
N GLU A 63 16.57 -16.09 -17.50
CA GLU A 63 15.45 -15.23 -17.93
C GLU A 63 14.12 -15.99 -17.88
N THR A 64 14.05 -17.20 -18.44
CA THR A 64 12.82 -18.00 -18.42
C THR A 64 12.34 -18.36 -17.01
N GLU A 65 13.27 -18.59 -16.07
CA GLU A 65 12.95 -18.87 -14.67
C GLU A 65 12.41 -17.62 -13.95
N ILE A 66 13.01 -16.45 -14.20
CA ILE A 66 12.54 -15.17 -13.66
C ILE A 66 11.14 -14.87 -14.18
N ASP A 67 10.89 -15.05 -15.48
CA ASP A 67 9.58 -14.82 -16.09
C ASP A 67 8.51 -15.75 -15.51
N ALA A 68 8.84 -17.05 -15.35
CA ALA A 68 7.92 -18.01 -14.73
C ALA A 68 7.56 -17.62 -13.29
N ARG A 69 8.55 -17.18 -12.49
CA ARG A 69 8.32 -16.68 -11.12
C ARG A 69 7.47 -15.43 -11.10
N LEU A 70 7.74 -14.47 -11.99
CA LEU A 70 6.97 -13.24 -12.08
C LEU A 70 5.52 -13.55 -12.44
N ASN A 71 5.28 -14.36 -13.47
CA ASN A 71 3.94 -14.75 -13.91
C ASN A 71 3.15 -15.48 -12.81
N ASN A 72 3.80 -16.35 -12.03
CA ASN A 72 3.16 -17.01 -10.89
C ASN A 72 2.84 -16.05 -9.73
N ASN A 73 3.58 -14.94 -9.61
CA ASN A 73 3.41 -13.92 -8.57
C ASN A 73 2.60 -12.70 -9.03
N GLN A 74 2.18 -12.63 -10.30
CA GLN A 74 1.52 -11.46 -10.89
C GLN A 74 0.22 -11.09 -10.16
N THR A 75 -0.53 -12.05 -9.62
CA THR A 75 -1.75 -11.76 -8.84
C THR A 75 -1.50 -11.09 -7.49
N ARG A 76 -0.28 -11.14 -6.94
CA ARG A 76 0.05 -10.52 -5.64
C ARG A 76 0.80 -9.20 -5.75
N VAL A 77 1.58 -9.01 -6.82
CA VAL A 77 2.44 -7.83 -6.97
C VAL A 77 1.87 -6.83 -7.98
N ALA A 78 1.19 -7.28 -9.05
CA ALA A 78 0.53 -6.36 -9.98
C ALA A 78 -0.59 -5.57 -9.27
N ASP A 79 -1.33 -6.21 -8.36
CA ASP A 79 -2.37 -5.58 -7.54
C ASP A 79 -1.80 -4.48 -6.61
N GLN A 80 -0.52 -4.55 -6.24
CA GLN A 80 0.14 -3.54 -5.39
C GLN A 80 0.89 -2.45 -6.17
N LEU A 81 1.30 -2.71 -7.43
CA LEU A 81 2.06 -1.77 -8.26
C LEU A 81 1.20 -1.02 -9.27
N ASP A 82 0.11 -1.60 -9.79
CA ASP A 82 -0.85 -0.88 -10.63
C ASP A 82 -1.63 0.17 -9.84
N ASP A 83 -1.68 0.06 -8.52
CA ASP A 83 -2.41 0.99 -7.66
C ASP A 83 -1.77 2.39 -7.58
N PHE A 84 -0.50 2.52 -7.98
CA PHE A 84 0.26 3.77 -7.92
C PHE A 84 0.90 4.21 -9.25
N GLY A 85 0.90 3.36 -10.29
CA GLY A 85 1.69 3.58 -11.50
C GLY A 85 0.93 4.12 -12.73
N HIS A 86 -0.40 3.93 -12.82
CA HIS A 86 -1.15 4.20 -14.06
C HIS A 86 -2.45 5.01 -13.85
N GLU A 87 -2.61 5.69 -12.72
CA GLU A 87 -3.76 6.58 -12.53
C GLU A 87 -3.43 8.04 -12.85
N ASP A 88 -4.32 8.66 -13.62
CA ASP A 88 -4.42 10.11 -13.65
C ASP A 88 -4.84 10.64 -12.27
N ASP A 89 -4.59 11.92 -12.01
CA ASP A 89 -4.89 12.55 -10.71
C ASP A 89 -6.41 12.47 -10.36
N HIS A 90 -7.25 12.23 -11.37
CA HIS A 90 -8.69 12.02 -11.26
C HIS A 90 -9.06 10.60 -10.75
N GLY A 91 -8.36 9.55 -11.15
CA GLY A 91 -8.49 8.19 -10.60
C GLY A 91 -8.17 8.16 -9.10
N ARG A 92 -7.07 8.82 -8.72
CA ARG A 92 -6.60 8.86 -7.34
C ARG A 92 -7.56 9.59 -6.39
N THR A 93 -8.16 10.68 -6.85
CA THR A 93 -9.15 11.46 -6.07
C THR A 93 -10.50 10.76 -5.94
N THR A 94 -10.94 10.01 -6.96
CA THR A 94 -12.19 9.23 -6.87
C THR A 94 -12.05 8.03 -5.93
N ARG A 95 -10.90 7.34 -5.91
CA ARG A 95 -10.62 6.28 -4.94
C ARG A 95 -10.53 6.77 -3.51
N ARG A 96 -9.89 7.92 -3.25
CA ARG A 96 -9.91 8.55 -1.91
C ARG A 96 -11.33 8.88 -1.44
N ARG A 97 -12.18 9.38 -2.35
CA ARG A 97 -13.60 9.64 -2.04
C ARG A 97 -14.37 8.35 -1.78
N ASN A 98 -14.09 7.29 -2.54
CA ASN A 98 -14.72 5.98 -2.35
C ASN A 98 -14.27 5.27 -1.07
N ILE A 99 -12.99 5.33 -0.70
CA ILE A 99 -12.47 4.81 0.58
C ILE A 99 -13.10 5.57 1.76
N SER A 100 -13.23 6.89 1.65
CA SER A 100 -13.95 7.72 2.64
C SER A 100 -15.44 7.39 2.72
N SER A 101 -16.06 6.90 1.64
CA SER A 101 -17.47 6.46 1.66
C SER A 101 -17.67 4.98 2.00
N ASN A 102 -16.62 4.16 1.92
CA ASN A 102 -16.69 2.72 2.18
C ASN A 102 -16.21 2.35 3.61
N GLU A 103 -15.76 3.33 4.39
CA GLU A 103 -15.54 3.24 5.85
C GLU A 103 -16.87 3.22 6.65
N PHE A 104 -17.89 2.54 6.11
CA PHE A 104 -19.09 2.13 6.83
C PHE A 104 -19.70 0.83 6.26
N THR A 105 -18.86 -0.10 5.78
CA THR A 105 -19.25 -1.51 5.62
C THR A 105 -18.31 -2.38 6.42
N GLU A 106 -18.80 -2.69 7.61
CA GLU A 106 -18.17 -3.43 8.69
C GLU A 106 -17.51 -4.73 8.22
N ALA A 107 -16.25 -4.86 8.60
CA ALA A 107 -15.43 -6.05 8.48
C ALA A 107 -16.07 -7.24 9.21
N THR A 108 -16.84 -8.07 8.49
CA THR A 108 -17.20 -9.41 8.96
C THR A 108 -16.05 -10.39 8.71
N THR A 109 -14.87 -10.09 9.26
CA THR A 109 -13.79 -11.08 9.43
C THR A 109 -12.98 -10.74 10.68
N GLY A 110 -13.68 -10.67 11.82
CA GLY A 110 -13.07 -10.79 13.15
C GLY A 110 -12.83 -12.26 13.51
N PRO A 111 -11.86 -12.56 14.39
CA PRO A 111 -11.47 -13.93 14.71
C PRO A 111 -12.65 -14.70 15.34
N MET A 112 -12.82 -15.93 14.89
CA MET A 112 -13.74 -16.92 15.47
C MET A 112 -13.59 -17.01 17.01
N GLY A 113 -14.51 -16.43 17.79
CA GLY A 113 -14.57 -16.79 19.22
C GLY A 113 -15.34 -15.90 20.19
N SER A 114 -15.73 -14.66 19.86
CA SER A 114 -16.54 -13.85 20.78
C SER A 114 -17.97 -13.75 20.28
N ILE A 115 -18.89 -14.44 20.95
CA ILE A 115 -20.32 -14.20 20.79
C ILE A 115 -20.60 -12.82 21.38
N ASN A 116 -20.87 -11.84 20.51
CA ASN A 116 -21.25 -10.50 20.93
C ASN A 116 -22.73 -10.50 21.36
N LEU A 117 -22.99 -10.12 22.61
CA LEU A 117 -24.34 -10.06 23.18
C LEU A 117 -25.11 -8.83 22.70
N GLU A 118 -24.41 -7.81 22.18
CA GLU A 118 -25.00 -6.53 21.78
C GLU A 118 -25.73 -6.61 20.43
N THR A 119 -25.52 -7.68 19.65
CA THR A 119 -26.21 -7.96 18.38
C THR A 119 -27.43 -8.90 18.54
N MET A 120 -27.91 -9.11 19.76
CA MET A 120 -29.02 -10.04 20.02
C MET A 120 -30.37 -9.35 19.82
N ASP A 121 -30.94 -9.49 18.63
CA ASP A 121 -32.26 -8.93 18.28
C ASP A 121 -33.46 -9.88 18.54
N MET A 122 -33.27 -10.94 19.34
CA MET A 122 -34.32 -11.94 19.60
C MET A 122 -34.42 -12.33 21.08
N PRO A 123 -35.56 -12.89 21.53
CA PRO A 123 -35.75 -13.28 22.93
C PRO A 123 -34.69 -14.29 23.40
N LEU A 124 -34.22 -14.12 24.64
CA LEU A 124 -33.15 -14.93 25.24
C LEU A 124 -33.39 -16.45 25.13
N ARG A 125 -34.66 -16.90 25.24
CA ARG A 125 -35.02 -18.32 25.11
C ARG A 125 -34.74 -18.86 23.72
N GLU A 126 -34.96 -18.06 22.69
CA GLU A 126 -34.75 -18.42 21.29
C GLU A 126 -33.25 -18.36 20.94
N TRP A 127 -32.53 -17.40 21.51
CA TRP A 127 -31.09 -17.27 21.34
C TRP A 127 -30.29 -18.41 22.00
N ILE A 128 -30.67 -18.85 23.21
CA ILE A 128 -30.07 -20.01 23.89
C ILE A 128 -30.39 -21.31 23.15
N ALA A 129 -31.50 -21.38 22.41
CA ALA A 129 -31.85 -22.57 21.64
C ALA A 129 -30.97 -22.79 20.40
N GLN A 130 -30.28 -21.74 19.91
CA GLN A 130 -29.38 -21.84 18.76
C GLN A 130 -28.21 -22.79 19.04
N ASP A 131 -27.93 -23.68 18.07
CA ASP A 131 -26.87 -24.70 18.22
C ASP A 131 -25.48 -24.11 18.44
N ARG A 132 -25.23 -22.91 17.91
CA ARG A 132 -23.98 -22.17 18.14
C ARG A 132 -23.84 -21.80 19.61
N THR A 133 -24.86 -21.15 20.18
CA THR A 133 -24.89 -20.71 21.58
C THR A 133 -24.87 -21.88 22.55
N ARG A 134 -25.60 -22.97 22.25
CA ARG A 134 -25.57 -24.20 23.05
C ARG A 134 -24.20 -24.85 23.10
N ARG A 135 -23.50 -24.93 21.97
CA ARG A 135 -22.13 -25.45 21.91
C ARG A 135 -21.17 -24.58 22.70
N GLU A 136 -21.28 -23.27 22.59
CA GLU A 136 -20.43 -22.35 23.33
C GLU A 136 -20.64 -22.45 24.85
N ILE A 137 -21.89 -22.51 25.31
CA ILE A 137 -22.21 -22.71 26.74
C ILE A 137 -21.64 -24.05 27.22
N LYS A 138 -21.74 -25.11 26.42
CA LYS A 138 -21.17 -26.43 26.76
C LYS A 138 -19.64 -26.44 26.78
N HIS A 139 -18.99 -25.65 25.93
CA HIS A 139 -17.53 -25.53 25.92
C HIS A 139 -16.99 -24.70 27.10
N ARG A 140 -17.82 -23.85 27.71
CA ARG A 140 -17.45 -22.94 28.81
C ARG A 140 -17.95 -23.38 30.20
N SER A 141 -18.79 -24.42 30.27
CA SER A 141 -19.28 -25.04 31.51
C SER A 141 -18.54 -26.34 31.81
#